data_AF-A0A7S3WSK5-F1
#
_entry.id   AF-A0A7S3WSK5-F1
#
_cell.length_a   1.000
_cell.length_b   1.000
_cell.length_c   1.000
_cell.angle_alpha   90.00
_cell.angle_beta   90.00
_cell.angle_gamma   90.00
#
_symmetry.space_group_name_H-M   'P 1'
#
loop_
_entity.id
_entity.type
_entity.pdbx_description
1 polymer ?
#
loop_
_entity_poly.entity_id
_entity_poly.type
_entity_poly.pdbx_seq_one_letter_code
_entity_poly.pdbx_strand_id
1 'polypeptide(L)'
;FHAVDGSMESAMGGHSRKTTSSTETTSTTLRTTLRTTTTTTTTLRTTSTITATTTIAPYGLFCFSVMMPTGDELALVRSQLRVGASIFGCDGYAVYSSETVWLSPGPPRIEATDIGLNFNNPSHVPGAMTATWLNTQNFIKAWDAVIKDGTFWSSSWAVKVDPDAVFFPDRLRVHIRQLDIMGASAAVYIKNCKLSFGFFGALEVVSRKAVGAYSWGKKRCLTEMDSKTWGEDMFMKKCFDLVGVEEVTDYGVLGDGYCDSPPSPCNS
;
A
#
# COMPACT_ATOMS: atom_id res chain seq x y z
N PHE A 1 19.81 51.61 39.14
CA PHE A 1 19.40 52.26 37.89
C PHE A 1 17.95 51.85 37.62
N HIS A 2 16.94 52.36 38.36
CA HIS A 2 16.22 53.64 38.12
C HIS A 2 15.90 53.85 36.62
N ALA A 3 14.66 54.01 36.15
CA ALA A 3 13.42 54.52 36.77
C ALA A 3 12.16 53.98 36.03
N VAL A 4 11.06 53.60 36.71
CA VAL A 4 9.80 54.35 37.11
C VAL A 4 8.84 54.55 35.92
N ASP A 5 7.61 54.01 35.90
CA ASP A 5 6.36 54.42 36.62
C ASP A 5 5.46 53.19 36.92
N GLY A 6 4.76 52.98 38.04
CA GLY A 6 3.99 53.88 38.92
C GLY A 6 2.52 53.86 38.48
N SER A 7 1.54 53.20 39.13
CA SER A 7 1.02 53.48 40.48
C SER A 7 0.19 52.34 41.11
N MET A 8 0.23 52.30 42.44
CA MET A 8 -0.42 51.40 43.41
C MET A 8 -1.85 51.82 43.82
N GLU A 9 -2.67 50.80 44.09
CA GLU A 9 -3.54 50.53 45.27
C GLU A 9 -4.26 51.64 46.10
N SER A 10 -5.56 51.37 46.27
CA SER A 10 -6.33 51.23 47.53
C SER A 10 -6.98 52.46 48.22
N ALA A 11 -8.30 52.35 48.47
CA ALA A 11 -8.96 52.98 49.62
C ALA A 11 -10.29 52.28 49.99
N MET A 12 -10.59 52.34 51.28
CA MET A 12 -11.55 51.56 52.07
C MET A 12 -13.02 51.94 51.90
N GLY A 13 -13.90 50.95 52.14
CA GLY A 13 -14.90 50.94 53.22
C GLY A 13 -15.85 52.13 53.39
N GLY A 14 -17.14 51.90 53.14
CA GLY A 14 -18.23 52.76 53.60
C GLY A 14 -19.59 52.10 53.46
N HIS A 15 -20.05 51.39 54.50
CA HIS A 15 -21.45 50.99 54.66
C HIS A 15 -22.30 52.22 55.01
N SER A 16 -23.39 52.47 54.29
CA SER A 16 -24.62 52.95 54.92
C SER A 16 -25.86 52.67 54.08
N ARG A 17 -26.83 52.05 54.76
CA ARG A 17 -28.19 51.72 54.34
C ARG A 17 -28.97 52.96 53.92
N LYS A 18 -29.82 52.87 52.90
CA LYS A 18 -31.18 53.44 52.95
C LYS A 18 -32.13 52.82 51.92
N THR A 19 -33.19 52.28 52.49
CA THR A 19 -34.46 51.80 51.94
C THR A 19 -35.18 52.90 51.14
N THR A 20 -36.06 52.55 50.21
CA THR A 20 -37.54 52.82 50.24
C THR A 20 -38.16 53.03 48.84
N SER A 21 -39.19 52.21 48.58
CA SER A 21 -40.49 52.46 47.93
C SER A 21 -40.64 52.80 46.43
N SER A 22 -41.63 52.07 45.88
CA SER A 22 -42.48 52.21 44.68
C SER A 22 -43.00 53.64 44.40
N THR A 23 -43.53 54.00 43.20
CA THR A 23 -44.82 53.51 42.65
C THR A 23 -45.03 53.86 41.15
N GLU A 24 -45.66 52.89 40.46
CA GLU A 24 -46.51 52.85 39.24
C GLU A 24 -46.57 53.98 38.20
N THR A 25 -46.66 53.57 36.92
CA THR A 25 -47.74 54.04 36.05
C THR A 25 -48.19 52.91 35.09
N THR A 26 -49.50 52.69 35.11
CA THR A 26 -50.29 51.68 34.41
C THR A 26 -50.49 52.04 32.94
N SER A 27 -50.49 51.05 32.04
CA SER A 27 -51.25 51.14 30.80
C SER A 27 -51.78 49.77 30.37
N THR A 28 -53.07 49.76 30.10
CA THR A 28 -53.97 48.61 29.90
C THR A 28 -53.94 48.13 28.45
N THR A 29 -53.96 46.83 28.17
CA THR A 29 -54.84 46.26 27.12
C THR A 29 -54.91 44.72 27.11
N LEU A 30 -56.15 44.23 27.25
CA LEU A 30 -56.82 43.07 26.64
C LEU A 30 -56.12 41.69 26.61
N ARG A 31 -56.69 40.76 27.41
CA ARG A 31 -56.49 39.31 27.30
C ARG A 31 -57.25 38.75 26.10
N THR A 32 -56.52 38.16 25.16
CA THR A 32 -57.05 37.23 24.15
C THR A 32 -56.43 35.87 24.40
N THR A 33 -57.22 34.89 24.84
CA THR A 33 -56.79 33.50 24.99
C THR A 33 -56.73 32.82 23.62
N LEU A 34 -55.53 32.70 23.03
CA LEU A 34 -55.29 31.78 21.93
C LEU A 34 -54.89 30.40 22.47
N ARG A 35 -55.64 29.39 22.03
CA ARG A 35 -55.44 27.98 22.33
C ARG A 35 -54.44 27.41 21.32
N THR A 36 -53.17 27.34 21.68
CA THR A 36 -52.13 26.79 20.80
C THR A 36 -52.19 25.26 20.82
N THR A 37 -52.59 24.66 19.70
CA THR A 37 -52.53 23.20 19.50
C THR A 37 -51.11 22.83 19.10
N THR A 38 -50.41 22.05 19.94
CA THR A 38 -49.07 21.54 19.63
C THR A 38 -49.21 20.36 18.66
N THR A 39 -48.85 20.56 17.39
CA THR A 39 -48.75 19.47 16.41
C THR A 39 -47.32 18.92 16.43
N THR A 40 -47.13 17.76 17.07
CA THR A 40 -45.86 17.03 17.05
C THR A 40 -45.66 16.44 15.66
N THR A 41 -44.78 17.04 14.86
CA THR A 41 -44.38 16.48 13.56
C THR A 41 -43.23 15.51 13.77
N THR A 42 -43.53 14.21 13.78
CA THR A 42 -42.51 13.16 13.84
C THR A 42 -41.87 13.00 12.46
N THR A 43 -40.76 13.68 12.20
CA THR A 43 -39.93 13.42 11.03
C THR A 43 -39.24 12.07 11.19
N LEU A 44 -39.74 11.05 10.47
CA LEU A 44 -39.02 9.79 10.29
C LEU A 44 -37.76 10.07 9.48
N ARG A 45 -36.62 10.16 10.17
CA ARG A 45 -35.31 10.26 9.56
C ARG A 45 -34.92 8.88 9.05
N THR A 46 -35.22 8.61 7.78
CA THR A 46 -34.75 7.41 7.09
C THR A 46 -33.24 7.53 6.91
N THR A 47 -32.48 7.00 7.85
CA THR A 47 -31.03 6.83 7.69
C THR A 47 -30.82 5.77 6.62
N SER A 48 -30.64 6.21 5.38
CA SER A 48 -30.19 5.33 4.30
C SER A 48 -28.72 5.03 4.56
N THR A 49 -28.45 3.91 5.23
CA THR A 49 -27.10 3.37 5.32
C THR A 49 -26.71 2.91 3.92
N ILE A 50 -26.04 3.78 3.16
CA ILE A 50 -25.41 3.38 1.91
C ILE A 50 -24.21 2.53 2.32
N THR A 51 -24.39 1.21 2.34
CA THR A 51 -23.27 0.28 2.40
C THR A 51 -22.50 0.48 1.10
N ALA A 52 -21.42 1.27 1.15
CA ALA A 52 -20.47 1.35 0.06
C ALA A 52 -19.79 -0.01 -0.04
N THR A 53 -20.34 -0.89 -0.88
CA THR A 53 -19.63 -2.08 -1.32
C THR A 53 -18.45 -1.55 -2.15
N THR A 54 -17.26 -1.45 -1.55
CA THR A 54 -16.05 -1.15 -2.31
C THR A 54 -15.82 -2.30 -3.27
N THR A 55 -16.36 -2.19 -4.49
CA THR A 55 -16.08 -3.14 -5.55
C THR A 55 -14.61 -2.99 -5.91
N ILE A 56 -13.81 -3.97 -5.50
CA ILE A 56 -12.39 -4.03 -5.87
C ILE A 56 -12.31 -4.06 -7.39
N ALA A 57 -11.54 -3.13 -7.96
CA ALA A 57 -11.35 -3.07 -9.40
C ALA A 57 -10.76 -4.40 -9.87
N PRO A 58 -11.38 -5.12 -10.84
CA PRO A 58 -10.99 -6.48 -11.22
C PRO A 58 -9.54 -6.58 -11.77
N TYR A 59 -8.97 -5.44 -12.16
CA TYR A 59 -7.62 -5.31 -12.72
C TYR A 59 -6.76 -4.28 -11.94
N GLY A 60 -7.15 -3.95 -10.71
CA GLY A 60 -6.36 -3.08 -9.84
C GLY A 60 -5.03 -3.76 -9.48
N LEU A 61 -3.94 -3.03 -9.65
CA LEU A 61 -2.57 -3.50 -9.43
C LEU A 61 -1.96 -2.79 -8.21
N PHE A 62 -1.48 -3.58 -7.26
CA PHE A 62 -0.52 -3.12 -6.27
C PHE A 62 0.87 -3.59 -6.69
N CYS A 63 1.81 -2.66 -6.90
CA CYS A 63 3.13 -2.98 -7.40
C CYS A 63 4.22 -2.63 -6.39
N PHE A 64 5.21 -3.49 -6.21
CA PHE A 64 6.29 -3.21 -5.28
C PHE A 64 7.65 -3.63 -5.81
N SER A 65 8.68 -2.96 -5.32
CA SER A 65 10.07 -3.27 -5.60
C SER A 65 10.86 -3.41 -4.30
N VAL A 66 11.84 -4.31 -4.30
CA VAL A 66 12.89 -4.39 -3.28
C VAL A 66 14.12 -3.72 -3.86
N MET A 67 14.68 -2.75 -3.14
CA MET A 67 15.70 -1.84 -3.66
C MET A 67 16.87 -1.71 -2.68
N MET A 68 18.09 -1.77 -3.18
CA MET A 68 19.31 -1.39 -2.48
C MET A 68 19.22 0.09 -2.04
N PRO A 69 19.60 0.43 -0.80
CA PRO A 69 19.43 1.79 -0.26
C PRO A 69 20.34 2.82 -0.93
N THR A 70 21.32 2.37 -1.72
CA THR A 70 22.32 3.21 -2.40
C THR A 70 22.67 2.60 -3.77
N GLY A 71 23.28 3.39 -4.66
CA GLY A 71 23.76 2.91 -5.96
C GLY A 71 22.72 3.01 -7.07
N ASP A 72 22.87 2.16 -8.09
CA ASP A 72 22.12 2.26 -9.35
C ASP A 72 20.62 1.99 -9.17
N GLU A 73 20.24 1.03 -8.33
CA GLU A 73 18.81 0.75 -8.07
C GLU A 73 18.08 1.96 -7.48
N LEU A 74 18.72 2.68 -6.54
CA LEU A 74 18.16 3.93 -6.01
C LEU A 74 18.00 4.99 -7.11
N ALA A 75 18.99 5.13 -7.99
CA ALA A 75 18.93 6.08 -9.10
C ALA A 75 17.82 5.71 -10.11
N LEU A 76 17.64 4.42 -10.39
CA LEU A 76 16.60 3.89 -11.26
C LEU A 76 15.20 4.11 -10.68
N VAL A 77 14.96 3.73 -9.42
CA VAL A 77 13.65 3.90 -8.77
C VAL A 77 13.28 5.38 -8.68
N ARG A 78 14.22 6.27 -8.37
CA ARG A 78 13.98 7.73 -8.40
C ARG A 78 13.62 8.24 -9.80
N SER A 79 14.25 7.69 -10.83
CA SER A 79 13.97 8.06 -12.22
C SER A 79 12.59 7.55 -12.65
N GLN A 80 12.24 6.32 -12.32
CA GLN A 80 10.91 5.73 -12.54
C GLN A 80 9.83 6.56 -11.85
N LEU A 81 10.05 6.96 -10.58
CA LEU A 81 9.12 7.81 -9.83
C LEU A 81 8.92 9.16 -10.52
N ARG A 82 10.00 9.81 -10.95
CA ARG A 82 9.96 11.13 -11.59
C ARG A 82 9.07 11.18 -12.83
N VAL A 83 9.05 10.10 -13.60
CA VAL A 83 8.26 10.01 -14.84
C VAL A 83 6.97 9.21 -14.70
N GLY A 84 6.64 8.73 -13.48
CA GLY A 84 5.46 7.91 -13.23
C GLY A 84 5.46 6.56 -13.97
N ALA A 85 6.64 5.99 -14.20
CA ALA A 85 6.81 4.71 -14.91
C ALA A 85 7.00 3.53 -13.95
N SER A 86 7.03 2.31 -14.49
CA SER A 86 7.17 1.07 -13.73
C SER A 86 6.10 0.96 -12.63
N ILE A 87 6.47 0.57 -11.40
CA ILE A 87 5.54 0.41 -10.26
C ILE A 87 4.73 1.66 -9.95
N PHE A 88 5.24 2.85 -10.30
CA PHE A 88 4.59 4.13 -10.00
C PHE A 88 3.40 4.43 -10.92
N GLY A 89 3.16 3.60 -11.95
CA GLY A 89 1.93 3.61 -12.76
C GLY A 89 0.83 2.64 -12.28
N CYS A 90 1.05 1.95 -11.15
CA CYS A 90 0.06 1.06 -10.54
C CYS A 90 -0.92 1.82 -9.62
N ASP A 91 -2.05 1.18 -9.27
CA ASP A 91 -3.10 1.79 -8.44
C ASP A 91 -2.63 2.03 -7.00
N GLY A 92 -1.71 1.19 -6.53
CA GLY A 92 -0.93 1.40 -5.31
C GLY A 92 0.48 0.87 -5.49
N TYR A 93 1.42 1.39 -4.71
CA TYR A 93 2.80 0.94 -4.77
C TYR A 93 3.52 1.01 -3.43
N ALA A 94 4.61 0.24 -3.32
CA ALA A 94 5.56 0.33 -2.22
C ALA A 94 6.99 0.08 -2.71
N VAL A 95 7.96 0.72 -2.07
CA VAL A 95 9.38 0.40 -2.25
C VAL A 95 9.92 -0.05 -0.90
N TYR A 96 10.54 -1.21 -0.85
CA TYR A 96 11.14 -1.76 0.36
C TYR A 96 12.66 -1.77 0.26
N SER A 97 13.33 -1.50 1.37
CA SER A 97 14.79 -1.45 1.43
C SER A 97 15.30 -1.90 2.81
N SER A 98 16.62 -1.88 2.99
CA SER A 98 17.29 -2.09 4.29
C SER A 98 17.36 -0.82 5.13
N GLU A 99 16.98 0.33 4.57
CA GLU A 99 17.00 1.64 5.22
C GLU A 99 15.83 2.49 4.69
N THR A 100 15.39 3.47 5.48
CA THR A 100 14.42 4.46 5.02
C THR A 100 15.14 5.47 4.13
N VAL A 101 14.82 5.48 2.83
CA VAL A 101 15.48 6.31 1.83
C VAL A 101 14.48 7.16 1.08
N TRP A 102 14.75 8.46 0.98
CA TRP A 102 13.95 9.39 0.21
C TRP A 102 14.00 9.10 -1.29
N LEU A 103 12.84 8.93 -1.92
CA LEU A 103 12.69 8.82 -3.36
C LEU A 103 12.33 10.16 -4.01
N SER A 104 11.57 11.00 -3.31
CA SER A 104 11.29 12.39 -3.70
C SER A 104 11.34 13.30 -2.47
N PRO A 105 12.00 14.47 -2.56
CA PRO A 105 12.03 15.45 -1.46
C PRO A 105 10.66 16.11 -1.21
N GLY A 106 9.70 15.94 -2.13
CA GLY A 106 8.30 16.35 -2.00
C GLY A 106 7.96 17.77 -2.50
N PRO A 107 6.70 18.20 -2.31
CA PRO A 107 5.55 17.43 -1.81
C PRO A 107 4.77 16.65 -2.91
N PRO A 108 4.26 15.42 -2.63
CA PRO A 108 4.40 14.66 -1.39
C PRO A 108 5.81 14.05 -1.25
N ARG A 109 6.28 13.95 -0.01
CA ARG A 109 7.47 13.15 0.35
C ARG A 109 7.16 11.69 0.08
N ILE A 110 8.04 11.01 -0.66
CA ILE A 110 7.92 9.58 -0.97
C ILE A 110 9.22 8.91 -0.57
N GLU A 111 9.14 7.78 0.12
CA GLU A 111 10.27 7.06 0.68
C GLU A 111 10.16 5.55 0.45
N ALA A 112 11.32 4.90 0.37
CA ALA A 112 11.40 3.46 0.58
C ALA A 112 11.24 3.14 2.07
N THR A 113 10.57 2.04 2.38
CA THR A 113 10.33 1.57 3.74
C THR A 113 11.42 0.59 4.17
N ASP A 114 12.05 0.85 5.31
CA ASP A 114 12.95 -0.11 5.96
C ASP A 114 12.16 -1.31 6.49
N ILE A 115 12.48 -2.50 5.99
CA ILE A 115 11.92 -3.78 6.47
C ILE A 115 13.01 -4.72 7.02
N GLY A 116 14.18 -4.18 7.36
CA GLY A 116 15.31 -4.92 7.92
C GLY A 116 15.91 -5.91 6.93
N LEU A 117 16.04 -5.52 5.65
CA LEU A 117 16.71 -6.32 4.63
C LEU A 117 18.21 -6.41 4.91
N ASN A 118 18.83 -7.52 4.50
CA ASN A 118 20.27 -7.71 4.62
C ASN A 118 20.89 -7.97 3.25
N PHE A 119 21.63 -6.98 2.77
CA PHE A 119 22.38 -7.03 1.51
C PHE A 119 23.88 -7.32 1.72
N ASN A 120 24.34 -7.44 2.97
CA ASN A 120 25.73 -7.74 3.32
C ASN A 120 25.97 -9.25 3.27
N ASN A 121 26.15 -9.80 2.07
CA ASN A 121 26.34 -11.23 1.92
C ASN A 121 27.40 -11.56 0.86
N PRO A 122 28.34 -12.49 1.15
CA PRO A 122 29.45 -12.78 0.26
C PRO A 122 28.92 -13.38 -1.04
N SER A 123 29.15 -12.68 -2.15
CA SER A 123 28.99 -13.19 -3.49
C SER A 123 29.80 -14.48 -3.62
N HIS A 124 29.14 -15.58 -4.01
CA HIS A 124 29.67 -16.94 -4.27
C HIS A 124 29.52 -17.97 -3.13
N VAL A 125 28.40 -18.70 -3.19
CA VAL A 125 28.36 -20.08 -2.70
C VAL A 125 28.69 -21.00 -3.88
N PRO A 126 29.75 -21.85 -3.83
CA PRO A 126 30.04 -22.81 -4.89
C PRO A 126 28.82 -23.72 -5.16
N GLY A 127 28.37 -23.78 -6.42
CA GLY A 127 27.17 -24.53 -6.83
C GLY A 127 25.88 -23.70 -6.90
N ALA A 128 25.92 -22.42 -6.52
CA ALA A 128 24.81 -21.50 -6.73
C ALA A 128 24.77 -21.03 -8.19
N MET A 129 23.65 -21.27 -8.90
CA MET A 129 23.51 -20.92 -10.32
C MET A 129 23.53 -19.41 -10.59
N THR A 130 23.34 -18.60 -9.55
CA THR A 130 23.51 -17.14 -9.46
C THR A 130 23.70 -16.81 -7.97
N ALA A 131 24.19 -15.62 -7.59
CA ALA A 131 24.44 -15.20 -6.19
C ALA A 131 23.17 -15.06 -5.31
N THR A 132 22.13 -15.84 -5.60
CA THR A 132 20.71 -15.57 -5.34
C THR A 132 20.18 -16.30 -4.11
N TRP A 133 20.97 -17.19 -3.51
CA TRP A 133 20.56 -18.05 -2.40
C TRP A 133 20.32 -17.24 -1.11
N LEU A 134 20.96 -16.07 -1.02
CA LEU A 134 20.82 -15.17 0.13
C LEU A 134 19.73 -14.09 -0.05
N ASN A 135 19.10 -14.00 -1.23
CA ASN A 135 18.00 -13.07 -1.46
C ASN A 135 16.65 -13.61 -0.99
N THR A 136 16.46 -14.93 -0.92
CA THR A 136 15.18 -15.56 -0.55
C THR A 136 14.61 -15.01 0.76
N GLN A 137 15.44 -14.81 1.79
CA GLN A 137 14.96 -14.22 3.06
C GLN A 137 14.52 -12.76 2.92
N ASN A 138 15.21 -11.96 2.10
CA ASN A 138 14.83 -10.57 1.85
C ASN A 138 13.47 -10.50 1.15
N PHE A 139 13.23 -11.38 0.18
CA PHE A 139 11.96 -11.42 -0.53
C PHE A 139 10.82 -12.02 0.30
N ILE A 140 11.08 -12.99 1.20
CA ILE A 140 10.09 -13.41 2.20
C ILE A 140 9.68 -12.22 3.09
N LYS A 141 10.64 -11.41 3.56
CA LYS A 141 10.34 -10.19 4.32
C LYS A 141 9.54 -9.17 3.51
N ALA A 142 9.85 -9.00 2.23
CA ALA A 142 9.12 -8.09 1.35
C ALA A 142 7.66 -8.52 1.18
N TRP A 143 7.41 -9.80 0.88
CA TRP A 143 6.05 -10.34 0.80
C TRP A 143 5.32 -10.26 2.15
N ASP A 144 6.01 -10.47 3.27
CA ASP A 144 5.44 -10.24 4.61
C ASP A 144 5.06 -8.77 4.84
N ALA A 145 5.87 -7.83 4.35
CA ALA A 145 5.56 -6.41 4.42
C ALA A 145 4.32 -6.05 3.58
N VAL A 146 4.21 -6.55 2.35
CA VAL A 146 3.02 -6.38 1.49
C VAL A 146 1.75 -6.86 2.19
N ILE A 147 1.80 -8.05 2.79
CA ILE A 147 0.66 -8.66 3.49
C ILE A 147 0.29 -7.87 4.75
N LYS A 148 1.30 -7.46 5.54
CA LYS A 148 1.13 -6.81 6.84
C LYS A 148 0.68 -5.35 6.71
N ASP A 149 1.24 -4.61 5.76
CA ASP A 149 0.84 -3.22 5.48
C ASP A 149 -0.63 -3.14 5.06
N GLY A 150 -1.05 -4.12 4.26
CA GLY A 150 -2.45 -4.34 3.93
C GLY A 150 -3.01 -3.44 2.85
N THR A 151 -2.26 -2.43 2.36
CA THR A 151 -2.66 -1.61 1.21
C THR A 151 -2.95 -2.47 -0.03
N PHE A 152 -2.20 -3.56 -0.22
CA PHE A 152 -2.42 -4.47 -1.34
C PHE A 152 -3.84 -5.09 -1.35
N TRP A 153 -4.49 -5.27 -0.20
CA TRP A 153 -5.77 -5.99 -0.13
C TRP A 153 -6.94 -5.25 -0.81
N SER A 154 -6.77 -3.96 -1.13
CA SER A 154 -7.70 -3.20 -1.97
C SER A 154 -7.47 -3.38 -3.48
N SER A 155 -6.46 -4.15 -3.88
CA SER A 155 -6.11 -4.45 -5.26
C SER A 155 -6.43 -5.90 -5.62
N SER A 156 -6.61 -6.18 -6.91
CA SER A 156 -6.86 -7.54 -7.41
C SER A 156 -5.57 -8.34 -7.58
N TRP A 157 -4.46 -7.66 -7.86
CA TRP A 157 -3.17 -8.28 -8.14
C TRP A 157 -2.05 -7.60 -7.35
N ALA A 158 -1.12 -8.41 -6.84
CA ALA A 158 0.18 -7.96 -6.37
C ALA A 158 1.22 -8.24 -7.47
N VAL A 159 2.09 -7.27 -7.72
CA VAL A 159 3.11 -7.34 -8.76
C VAL A 159 4.46 -6.96 -8.16
N LYS A 160 5.37 -7.93 -8.02
CA LYS A 160 6.78 -7.65 -7.72
C LYS A 160 7.46 -7.27 -9.04
N VAL A 161 8.18 -6.16 -9.04
CA VAL A 161 8.98 -5.70 -10.18
C VAL A 161 10.39 -5.39 -9.70
N ASP A 162 11.42 -5.97 -10.32
CA ASP A 162 12.79 -5.62 -9.99
C ASP A 162 13.12 -4.17 -10.41
N PRO A 163 13.95 -3.43 -9.65
CA PRO A 163 14.28 -2.03 -9.94
C PRO A 163 14.84 -1.78 -11.35
N ASP A 164 15.50 -2.77 -11.96
CA ASP A 164 16.11 -2.72 -13.28
C ASP A 164 15.22 -3.27 -14.41
N ALA A 165 14.01 -3.75 -14.09
CA ALA A 165 13.03 -4.18 -15.08
C ALA A 165 12.29 -3.00 -15.72
N VAL A 166 12.14 -3.03 -17.06
CA VAL A 166 11.28 -2.10 -17.79
C VAL A 166 9.83 -2.60 -17.75
N PHE A 167 8.99 -1.97 -16.94
CA PHE A 167 7.63 -2.42 -16.70
C PHE A 167 6.55 -1.41 -17.11
N PHE A 168 5.48 -1.91 -17.73
CA PHE A 168 4.32 -1.12 -18.17
C PHE A 168 3.02 -1.70 -17.56
N PRO A 169 2.49 -1.09 -16.50
CA PRO A 169 1.26 -1.57 -15.83
C PRO A 169 0.08 -1.76 -16.77
N ASP A 170 -0.10 -0.87 -17.75
CA ASP A 170 -1.21 -0.95 -18.70
C ASP A 170 -1.11 -2.13 -19.66
N ARG A 171 0.11 -2.53 -20.04
CA ARG A 171 0.32 -3.75 -20.83
C ARG A 171 -0.08 -4.96 -19.99
N LEU A 172 0.35 -5.04 -18.73
CA LEU A 172 -0.02 -6.13 -17.85
C LEU A 172 -1.54 -6.23 -17.66
N ARG A 173 -2.26 -5.10 -17.55
CA ARG A 173 -3.73 -5.11 -17.49
C ARG A 173 -4.38 -5.70 -18.74
N VAL A 174 -3.79 -5.52 -19.92
CA VAL A 174 -4.27 -6.17 -21.16
C VAL A 174 -4.10 -7.69 -21.08
N HIS A 175 -2.93 -8.16 -20.67
CA HIS A 175 -2.65 -9.59 -20.49
C HIS A 175 -3.62 -10.23 -19.49
N ILE A 176 -3.78 -9.64 -18.30
CA ILE A 176 -4.70 -10.14 -17.27
C ILE A 176 -6.15 -10.20 -17.78
N ARG A 177 -6.59 -9.20 -18.56
CA ARG A 177 -7.93 -9.21 -19.19
C ARG A 177 -8.10 -10.36 -20.18
N GLN A 178 -7.07 -10.68 -20.96
CA GLN A 178 -7.11 -11.72 -21.99
C GLN A 178 -7.11 -13.13 -21.43
N LEU A 179 -6.53 -13.34 -20.24
CA LEU A 179 -6.55 -14.63 -19.58
C LEU A 179 -7.96 -15.08 -19.15
N ASP A 180 -8.96 -14.19 -19.23
CA ASP A 180 -10.37 -14.42 -18.81
C ASP A 180 -10.50 -15.04 -17.41
N ILE A 181 -9.48 -14.82 -16.57
CA ILE A 181 -9.52 -15.19 -15.17
C ILE A 181 -10.47 -14.18 -14.54
N MET A 182 -11.74 -14.58 -14.33
CA MET A 182 -12.76 -13.77 -13.66
C MET A 182 -12.13 -13.02 -12.48
N GLY A 183 -11.93 -11.70 -12.63
CA GLY A 183 -10.89 -10.90 -11.97
C GLY A 183 -10.45 -11.42 -10.59
N ALA A 184 -9.19 -11.84 -10.47
CA ALA A 184 -8.53 -12.30 -9.23
C ALA A 184 -9.35 -13.23 -8.31
N SER A 185 -10.36 -13.92 -8.85
CA SER A 185 -11.27 -14.78 -8.08
C SER A 185 -10.77 -16.21 -7.98
N ALA A 186 -9.72 -16.56 -8.72
CA ALA A 186 -8.93 -17.77 -8.54
C ALA A 186 -7.62 -17.44 -7.82
N ALA A 187 -7.07 -18.41 -7.07
CA ALA A 187 -5.73 -18.32 -6.51
C ALA A 187 -4.72 -18.73 -7.58
N VAL A 188 -4.23 -17.74 -8.33
CA VAL A 188 -3.32 -17.94 -9.47
C VAL A 188 -2.07 -17.06 -9.41
N TYR A 189 -1.00 -17.52 -10.05
CA TYR A 189 0.16 -16.73 -10.47
C TYR A 189 0.41 -16.87 -11.99
N ILE A 190 1.09 -15.90 -12.60
CA ILE A 190 1.45 -15.97 -14.02
C ILE A 190 2.83 -16.61 -14.19
N LYS A 191 2.88 -17.76 -14.88
CA LYS A 191 4.09 -18.38 -15.40
C LYS A 191 4.59 -17.57 -16.60
N ASN A 192 5.65 -16.81 -16.36
CA ASN A 192 6.16 -15.78 -17.27
C ASN A 192 7.32 -16.26 -18.17
N CYS A 193 7.82 -17.49 -17.97
CA CYS A 193 8.91 -18.04 -18.75
C CYS A 193 8.66 -19.49 -19.23
N LYS A 194 9.04 -19.77 -20.48
CA LYS A 194 8.94 -21.10 -21.11
C LYS A 194 10.04 -22.07 -20.67
N LEU A 195 11.14 -21.56 -20.13
CA LEU A 195 12.32 -22.32 -19.72
C LEU A 195 12.36 -22.55 -18.21
N SER A 196 13.20 -23.49 -17.79
CA SER A 196 13.47 -23.78 -16.37
C SER A 196 12.17 -24.04 -15.58
N PHE A 197 12.02 -23.46 -14.39
CA PHE A 197 10.80 -23.57 -13.57
C PHE A 197 9.70 -22.57 -13.96
N GLY A 198 9.96 -21.68 -14.93
CA GLY A 198 8.95 -20.87 -15.60
C GLY A 198 8.41 -19.64 -14.87
N PHE A 199 8.96 -19.29 -13.71
CA PHE A 199 8.52 -18.14 -12.91
C PHE A 199 9.72 -17.27 -12.53
N PHE A 200 10.09 -16.30 -13.36
CA PHE A 200 11.33 -15.54 -13.21
C PHE A 200 11.11 -14.26 -12.39
N GLY A 201 12.08 -13.96 -11.53
CA GLY A 201 12.02 -12.91 -10.51
C GLY A 201 11.87 -11.47 -11.03
N ALA A 202 12.27 -11.17 -12.27
CA ALA A 202 12.17 -9.81 -12.83
C ALA A 202 10.74 -9.23 -12.78
N LEU A 203 9.73 -10.11 -12.88
CA LEU A 203 8.31 -9.75 -12.79
C LEU A 203 7.49 -10.91 -12.20
N GLU A 204 7.05 -10.80 -10.95
CA GLU A 204 6.14 -11.78 -10.33
C GLU A 204 4.73 -11.22 -10.27
N VAL A 205 3.78 -11.84 -11.00
CA VAL A 205 2.38 -11.40 -11.05
C VAL A 205 1.50 -12.41 -10.31
N VAL A 206 0.88 -11.98 -9.21
CA VAL A 206 0.22 -12.86 -8.25
C VAL A 206 -1.17 -12.30 -7.92
N SER A 207 -2.21 -13.14 -8.04
CA SER A 207 -3.57 -12.76 -7.68
C SER A 207 -3.72 -12.56 -6.16
N ARG A 208 -4.67 -11.72 -5.74
CA ARG A 208 -4.97 -11.50 -4.33
C ARG A 208 -5.24 -12.79 -3.55
N LYS A 209 -5.95 -13.75 -4.14
CA LYS A 209 -6.22 -15.05 -3.48
C LYS A 209 -4.95 -15.90 -3.36
N ALA A 210 -4.04 -15.84 -4.33
CA ALA A 210 -2.75 -16.51 -4.24
C ALA A 210 -1.86 -15.92 -3.14
N VAL A 211 -1.84 -14.59 -2.98
CA VAL A 211 -1.16 -13.95 -1.84
C VAL A 211 -1.78 -14.39 -0.50
N GLY A 212 -3.10 -14.53 -0.44
CA GLY A 212 -3.79 -15.10 0.74
C GLY A 212 -3.40 -16.55 1.03
N ALA A 213 -3.35 -17.40 0.00
CA ALA A 213 -2.92 -18.80 0.13
C ALA A 213 -1.46 -18.90 0.61
N TYR A 214 -0.57 -18.08 0.05
CA TYR A 214 0.82 -17.95 0.52
C TYR A 214 0.86 -17.50 1.99
N SER A 215 0.14 -16.45 2.36
CA SER A 215 0.10 -15.93 3.73
C SER A 215 -0.28 -17.02 4.75
N TRP A 216 -1.32 -17.79 4.46
CA TRP A 216 -1.81 -18.85 5.34
C TRP A 216 -0.91 -20.09 5.35
N GLY A 217 -0.34 -20.42 4.19
CA GLY A 217 0.53 -21.59 4.00
C GLY A 217 2.01 -21.32 4.29
N LYS A 218 2.43 -20.08 4.56
CA LYS A 218 3.85 -19.68 4.67
C LYS A 218 4.63 -20.57 5.64
N LYS A 219 4.05 -20.92 6.78
CA LYS A 219 4.71 -21.82 7.75
C LYS A 219 5.09 -23.16 7.11
N ARG A 220 4.16 -23.75 6.34
CA ARG A 220 4.40 -25.00 5.60
C ARG A 220 5.51 -24.82 4.58
N CYS A 221 5.50 -23.72 3.82
CA CYS A 221 6.56 -23.41 2.86
C CYS A 221 7.95 -23.34 3.51
N LEU A 222 8.06 -22.80 4.72
CA LEU A 222 9.33 -22.72 5.45
C LEU A 222 9.78 -24.04 6.08
N THR A 223 8.87 -24.97 6.35
CA THR A 223 9.18 -26.22 7.09
C THR A 223 9.16 -27.48 6.23
N GLU A 224 8.39 -27.50 5.15
CA GLU A 224 8.18 -28.68 4.30
C GLU A 224 9.03 -28.65 3.02
N MET A 225 9.63 -27.50 2.65
CA MET A 225 10.46 -27.37 1.46
C MET A 225 11.96 -27.33 1.80
N ASP A 226 12.77 -28.09 1.08
CA ASP A 226 14.23 -27.95 1.14
C ASP A 226 14.71 -26.82 0.22
N SER A 227 14.50 -25.58 0.67
CA SER A 227 14.76 -24.37 -0.11
C SER A 227 16.16 -23.81 0.03
N LYS A 228 17.09 -24.59 0.63
CA LYS A 228 18.47 -24.13 0.89
C LYS A 228 19.19 -23.71 -0.38
N THR A 229 18.76 -24.25 -1.52
CA THR A 229 19.41 -24.10 -2.82
C THR A 229 18.72 -23.19 -3.81
N TRP A 230 17.67 -22.49 -3.36
CA TRP A 230 16.76 -21.79 -4.26
C TRP A 230 16.97 -20.27 -4.20
N GLY A 231 16.83 -19.63 -5.36
CA GLY A 231 16.54 -18.19 -5.43
C GLY A 231 15.13 -17.88 -4.94
N GLU A 232 14.80 -16.59 -4.82
CA GLU A 232 13.51 -16.15 -4.27
C GLU A 232 12.32 -16.58 -5.11
N ASP A 233 12.48 -16.52 -6.43
CA ASP A 233 11.44 -16.79 -7.42
C ASP A 233 11.11 -18.30 -7.46
N MET A 234 12.14 -19.14 -7.38
CA MET A 234 12.00 -20.58 -7.20
C MET A 234 11.34 -20.92 -5.86
N PHE A 235 11.74 -20.27 -4.76
CA PHE A 235 11.07 -20.46 -3.47
C PHE A 235 9.59 -20.09 -3.56
N MET A 236 9.26 -18.94 -4.15
CA MET A 236 7.89 -18.48 -4.25
C MET A 236 7.05 -19.43 -5.08
N LYS A 237 7.54 -19.83 -6.26
CA LYS A 237 6.85 -20.81 -7.11
C LYS A 237 6.61 -22.14 -6.39
N LYS A 238 7.64 -22.69 -5.73
CA LYS A 238 7.51 -23.96 -5.01
C LYS A 238 6.54 -23.86 -3.83
N CYS A 239 6.50 -22.70 -3.16
CA CYS A 239 5.51 -22.44 -2.13
C CYS A 239 4.09 -22.38 -2.70
N PHE A 240 3.88 -21.72 -3.84
CA PHE A 240 2.61 -21.72 -4.56
C PHE A 240 2.15 -23.13 -4.93
N ASP A 241 3.04 -23.96 -5.47
CA ASP A 241 2.75 -25.36 -5.77
C ASP A 241 2.32 -26.13 -4.48
N LEU A 242 3.01 -25.92 -3.35
CA LEU A 242 2.72 -26.57 -2.07
C LEU A 242 1.37 -26.17 -1.44
N VAL A 243 0.97 -24.91 -1.63
CA VAL A 243 -0.24 -24.34 -1.03
C VAL A 243 -1.43 -24.32 -1.99
N GLY A 244 -1.30 -24.96 -3.16
CA GLY A 244 -2.39 -25.18 -4.11
C GLY A 244 -2.78 -23.95 -4.91
N VAL A 245 -1.84 -23.03 -5.16
CA VAL A 245 -2.03 -21.92 -6.10
C VAL A 245 -1.81 -22.44 -7.51
N GLU A 246 -2.74 -22.12 -8.41
CA GLU A 246 -2.72 -22.56 -9.80
C GLU A 246 -1.77 -21.68 -10.64
N GLU A 247 -1.08 -22.30 -11.59
CA GLU A 247 -0.28 -21.58 -12.58
C GLU A 247 -1.14 -21.24 -13.81
N VAL A 248 -1.07 -20.00 -14.29
CA VAL A 248 -1.60 -19.62 -15.60
C VAL A 248 -0.44 -19.14 -16.47
N THR A 249 -0.38 -19.60 -17.71
CA THR A 249 0.74 -19.31 -18.60
C THR A 249 0.49 -18.07 -19.44
N ASP A 250 1.42 -17.13 -19.40
CA ASP A 250 1.50 -16.03 -20.35
C ASP A 250 2.96 -15.59 -20.49
N TYR A 251 3.64 -16.03 -21.55
CA TYR A 251 5.03 -15.68 -21.81
C TYR A 251 5.18 -14.27 -22.42
N GLY A 252 4.08 -13.60 -22.76
CA GLY A 252 4.09 -12.25 -23.30
C GLY A 252 4.30 -11.17 -22.23
N VAL A 253 4.14 -11.52 -20.95
CA VAL A 253 4.29 -10.55 -19.85
C VAL A 253 5.75 -10.21 -19.55
N LEU A 254 6.71 -11.06 -19.95
CA LEU A 254 8.13 -10.88 -19.65
C LEU A 254 9.01 -11.23 -20.86
N GLY A 255 9.84 -10.26 -21.26
CA GLY A 255 11.01 -10.50 -22.12
C GLY A 255 12.26 -10.55 -21.26
N ASP A 256 12.88 -11.72 -21.14
CA ASP A 256 14.10 -11.95 -20.36
C ASP A 256 15.11 -12.76 -21.19
N GLY A 257 16.39 -12.34 -21.15
CA GLY A 257 17.48 -13.01 -21.85
C GLY A 257 17.74 -14.44 -21.33
N TYR A 258 17.51 -14.71 -20.04
CA TYR A 258 17.56 -16.05 -19.46
C TYR A 258 16.38 -16.93 -19.89
N CYS A 259 15.35 -16.35 -20.53
CA CYS A 259 14.18 -17.06 -21.04
C CYS A 259 14.17 -17.21 -22.57
N ASP A 260 15.32 -17.05 -23.24
CA ASP A 260 15.43 -17.01 -24.71
C ASP A 260 14.41 -16.05 -25.35
N SER A 261 14.21 -14.89 -24.71
CA SER A 261 13.30 -13.84 -25.15
C SER A 261 13.89 -12.48 -24.75
N PRO A 262 15.08 -12.11 -25.31
CA PRO A 262 15.75 -10.89 -24.88
C PRO A 262 14.82 -9.67 -25.05
N PRO A 263 14.84 -8.73 -24.10
CA PRO A 263 14.03 -7.53 -24.20
C PRO A 263 14.34 -6.79 -25.49
N SER A 264 13.32 -6.16 -26.08
CA SER A 264 13.50 -5.37 -27.31
C SER A 264 14.54 -4.27 -27.06
N PRO A 265 15.44 -4.01 -28.02
CA PRO A 265 16.41 -2.93 -27.88
C PRO A 265 15.68 -1.61 -27.64
N CYS A 266 16.27 -0.72 -26.85
CA CYS A 266 15.80 0.65 -26.70
C CYS A 266 16.12 1.45 -27.98
N ASN A 267 15.42 1.17 -29.07
CA ASN A 267 15.50 1.93 -30.31
C ASN A 267 14.44 3.05 -30.27
N SER A 268 14.94 4.29 -30.33
CA SER A 268 14.17 5.53 -30.44
C SER A 268 13.46 5.67 -31.77
#